data_AF-A0A818R5C2-F1
#
_entry.id   AF-A0A818R5C2-F1
#
_cell.length_a   1.000
_cell.length_b   1.000
_cell.length_c   1.000
_cell.angle_alpha   90.00
_cell.angle_beta   90.00
_cell.angle_gamma   90.00
#
_symmetry.space_group_name_H-M   'P 1'
#
loop_
_entity.id
_entity.type
_entity.pdbx_description
1 polymer ?
#
loop_
_entity_poly.entity_id
_entity_poly.type
_entity_poly.pdbx_seq_one_letter_code
_entity_poly.pdbx_strand_id
1 'polypeptide(L)'
;MSISATAFRWLDILEAEFDKTFVDLDLLLGEIDEDQVEITGDGRAKLGILSSCFAQLVHKTQTISQANAKLEAQLLDAQAEIINIKADRQALEQQSNDTLALLHTSQLECQILKTNSEIEGADVIRKRLEEQVMKQREEYKQSLISDVKAHELEKEKEKLQAQIINLQSEVYGSRLAAKYLDKELAGRIQQIQLLGRDLRGPNHENVWNQLEAEI
;
A
#
# COMPACT_ATOMS: atom_id res chain seq x y z
N MET A 1 5.24 -1.15 -9.27
CA MET A 1 5.78 -2.38 -8.63
C MET A 1 4.96 -2.59 -7.36
N SER A 2 4.37 -3.77 -7.14
CA SER A 2 3.63 -4.06 -5.90
C SER A 2 4.55 -3.86 -4.69
N ILE A 3 3.99 -3.41 -3.56
CA ILE A 3 4.75 -3.21 -2.31
C ILE A 3 5.40 -4.53 -1.89
N SER A 4 4.67 -5.64 -2.06
CA SER A 4 5.15 -6.99 -1.78
C SER A 4 6.34 -7.40 -2.66
N ALA A 5 6.34 -7.05 -3.95
CA ALA A 5 7.47 -7.32 -4.84
C ALA A 5 8.74 -6.56 -4.42
N THR A 6 8.58 -5.36 -3.89
CA THR A 6 9.70 -4.56 -3.37
C THR A 6 10.24 -5.16 -2.07
N ALA A 7 9.37 -5.69 -1.20
CA ALA A 7 9.75 -6.34 0.04
C ALA A 7 10.58 -7.63 -0.20
N PHE A 8 10.19 -8.48 -1.16
CA PHE A 8 10.97 -9.67 -1.51
C PHE A 8 12.36 -9.31 -2.03
N ARG A 9 12.47 -8.29 -2.89
CA ARG A 9 13.78 -7.84 -3.40
C ARG A 9 14.71 -7.37 -2.29
N TRP A 10 14.18 -6.66 -1.30
CA TRP A 10 14.98 -6.24 -0.14
C TRP A 10 15.40 -7.41 0.73
N LEU A 11 14.52 -8.39 0.91
CA LEU A 11 14.85 -9.64 1.61
C LEU A 11 16.04 -10.35 0.97
N ASP A 12 16.04 -10.53 -0.35
CA ASP A 12 17.13 -11.19 -1.07
C ASP A 12 18.48 -10.45 -0.90
N ILE A 13 18.45 -9.12 -0.95
CA ILE A 13 19.65 -8.28 -0.77
C ILE A 13 20.20 -8.42 0.65
N LEU A 14 19.31 -8.33 1.65
CA LEU A 14 19.69 -8.41 3.06
C LEU A 14 20.21 -9.81 3.43
N GLU A 15 19.63 -10.87 2.89
CA GLU A 15 20.09 -12.24 3.10
C GLU A 15 21.50 -12.44 2.52
N ALA A 16 21.73 -11.97 1.29
CA ALA A 16 23.06 -12.04 0.68
C ALA A 16 24.13 -11.24 1.45
N GLU A 17 23.77 -10.05 1.96
CA GLU A 17 24.68 -9.23 2.76
C GLU A 17 24.94 -9.84 4.14
N PHE A 18 23.92 -10.41 4.77
CA PHE A 18 24.03 -11.14 6.03
C PHE A 18 24.97 -12.34 5.89
N ASP A 19 24.74 -13.20 4.89
CA ASP A 19 25.56 -14.41 4.67
C ASP A 19 27.03 -14.08 4.45
N LYS A 20 27.30 -13.05 3.63
CA LYS A 20 28.66 -12.59 3.40
C LYS A 20 29.32 -12.12 4.70
N THR A 21 28.65 -11.23 5.43
CA THR A 21 29.18 -10.65 6.68
C THR A 21 29.35 -11.73 7.76
N PHE A 22 28.47 -12.72 7.79
CA PHE A 22 28.53 -13.85 8.70
C PHE A 22 29.78 -14.70 8.45
N VAL A 23 30.06 -15.03 7.18
CA VAL A 23 31.27 -15.77 6.79
C VAL A 23 32.53 -14.96 7.10
N ASP A 24 32.56 -13.68 6.74
CA ASP A 24 33.70 -12.79 7.03
C ASP A 24 33.99 -12.74 8.53
N LEU A 25 32.95 -12.70 9.37
CA LEU A 25 33.09 -12.67 10.83
C LEU A 25 33.56 -14.02 11.42
N ASP A 26 33.09 -15.16 10.90
CA ASP A 26 33.59 -16.48 11.34
C ASP A 26 35.05 -16.72 10.93
N LEU A 27 35.47 -16.19 9.78
CA LEU A 27 36.88 -16.19 9.36
C LEU A 27 37.75 -15.39 10.34
N LEU A 28 37.32 -14.19 10.73
CA LEU A 28 38.03 -13.37 11.72
C LEU A 28 38.13 -14.07 13.09
N LEU A 29 37.08 -14.77 13.52
CA LEU A 29 37.15 -15.58 14.74
C LEU A 29 38.16 -16.72 14.62
N GLY A 30 38.41 -17.23 13.41
CA GLY A 30 39.42 -18.25 13.16
C GLY A 30 40.87 -17.75 13.21
N GLU A 31 41.09 -16.43 13.17
CA GLU A 31 42.42 -15.81 13.25
C GLU A 31 42.89 -15.54 14.69
N ILE A 32 42.02 -15.79 15.68
CA ILE A 32 42.34 -15.60 17.11
C ILE A 32 43.34 -16.68 17.56
N ASP A 33 44.34 -16.27 18.36
CA ASP A 33 45.38 -17.15 18.88
C ASP A 33 44.81 -18.38 19.62
N GLU A 34 45.46 -19.54 19.48
CA GLU A 34 45.05 -20.80 20.14
C GLU A 34 44.98 -20.70 21.67
N ASP A 35 45.69 -19.76 22.28
CA ASP A 35 45.63 -19.51 23.73
C ASP A 35 44.30 -18.83 24.16
N GLN A 36 43.49 -18.35 23.20
CA GLN A 36 42.20 -17.68 23.41
C GLN A 36 41.01 -18.45 22.80
N VAL A 37 41.04 -19.79 22.83
CA VAL A 37 39.99 -20.66 22.29
C VAL A 37 38.59 -20.38 22.86
N GLU A 38 38.48 -19.96 24.12
CA GLU A 38 37.19 -19.64 24.75
C GLU A 38 36.47 -18.49 24.05
N ILE A 39 37.21 -17.46 23.62
CA ILE A 39 36.68 -16.31 22.89
C ILE A 39 36.12 -16.75 21.52
N THR A 40 36.84 -17.63 20.83
CA THR A 40 36.41 -18.19 19.55
C THR A 40 35.14 -19.05 19.71
N GLY A 41 35.08 -19.87 20.77
CA GLY A 41 33.93 -20.69 21.10
C GLY A 41 32.67 -19.86 21.40
N ASP A 42 32.81 -18.87 22.27
CA ASP A 42 31.72 -17.95 22.64
C ASP A 42 31.27 -17.12 21.43
N GLY A 43 32.21 -16.61 20.63
CA GLY A 43 31.93 -15.88 19.41
C GLY A 43 31.08 -16.69 18.42
N ARG A 44 31.46 -17.94 18.17
CA ARG A 44 30.70 -18.86 17.29
C ARG A 44 29.33 -19.22 17.87
N ALA A 45 29.22 -19.38 19.19
CA ALA A 45 27.93 -19.62 19.82
C ALA A 45 26.98 -18.41 19.63
N LYS A 46 27.47 -17.18 19.77
CA LYS A 46 26.71 -15.95 19.51
C LYS A 46 26.35 -15.79 18.03
N LEU A 47 27.27 -16.10 17.12
CA LEU A 47 26.99 -16.16 15.69
C LEU A 47 25.83 -17.13 15.39
N GLY A 48 25.85 -18.33 15.96
CA GLY A 48 24.76 -19.29 15.81
C GLY A 48 23.39 -18.74 16.27
N ILE A 49 23.37 -18.00 17.37
CA ILE A 49 22.16 -17.32 17.86
C ILE A 49 21.70 -16.23 16.88
N LEU A 50 22.63 -15.39 16.39
CA LEU A 50 22.34 -14.33 15.42
C LEU A 50 21.76 -14.90 14.11
N SER A 51 22.37 -15.98 13.60
CA SER A 51 21.87 -16.70 12.42
C SER A 51 20.45 -17.23 12.62
N SER A 52 20.16 -17.85 13.77
CA SER A 52 18.81 -18.32 14.11
C SER A 52 17.80 -17.18 14.20
N CYS A 53 18.16 -16.07 14.84
CA CYS A 53 17.30 -14.88 14.93
C CYS A 53 17.02 -14.28 13.55
N PHE A 54 18.04 -14.17 12.70
CA PHE A 54 17.90 -13.65 11.34
C PHE A 54 17.02 -14.56 10.48
N ALA A 55 17.21 -15.87 10.52
CA ALA A 55 16.36 -16.83 9.81
C ALA A 55 14.88 -16.73 10.21
N GLN A 56 14.60 -16.56 11.50
CA GLN A 56 13.23 -16.35 12.00
C GLN A 56 12.65 -15.02 11.53
N LEU A 57 13.45 -13.95 11.50
CA LEU A 57 13.04 -12.65 11.00
C LEU A 57 12.71 -12.71 9.51
N VAL A 58 13.56 -13.36 8.71
CA VAL A 58 13.36 -13.59 7.27
C VAL A 58 12.06 -14.34 7.03
N HIS A 59 11.85 -15.47 7.71
CA HIS A 59 10.63 -16.27 7.57
C HIS A 59 9.35 -15.47 7.90
N LYS A 60 9.36 -14.70 9.01
CA LYS A 60 8.23 -13.87 9.41
C LYS A 60 7.97 -12.76 8.39
N THR A 61 9.03 -12.10 7.92
CA THR A 61 8.92 -11.02 6.91
C THR A 61 8.39 -11.57 5.58
N GLN A 62 8.85 -12.74 5.17
CA GLN A 62 8.37 -13.43 3.97
C GLN A 62 6.89 -13.79 4.09
N THR A 63 6.47 -14.33 5.25
CA THR A 63 5.07 -14.67 5.53
C THR A 63 4.17 -13.43 5.47
N ILE A 64 4.59 -12.33 6.09
CA ILE A 64 3.85 -11.05 6.06
C ILE A 64 3.77 -10.52 4.63
N SER A 65 4.87 -10.56 3.87
CA SER A 65 4.91 -10.08 2.49
C SER A 65 4.00 -10.90 1.56
N GLN A 66 3.95 -12.22 1.74
CA GLN A 66 3.02 -13.09 1.01
C GLN A 66 1.56 -12.80 1.38
N ALA A 67 1.26 -12.62 2.67
CA ALA A 67 -0.08 -12.27 3.12
C ALA A 67 -0.53 -10.91 2.55
N ASN A 68 0.37 -9.92 2.52
CA ASN A 68 0.12 -8.62 1.91
C ASN A 68 -0.14 -8.75 0.41
N ALA A 69 0.64 -9.53 -0.33
CA ALA A 69 0.41 -9.76 -1.76
C ALA A 69 -0.98 -10.36 -2.03
N LYS A 70 -1.42 -11.29 -1.18
CA LYS A 70 -2.76 -11.89 -1.27
C LYS A 70 -3.86 -10.87 -0.98
N LEU A 71 -3.69 -10.04 0.04
CA LEU A 71 -4.65 -8.99 0.39
C LEU A 71 -4.72 -7.91 -0.69
N GLU A 72 -3.59 -7.52 -1.28
CA GLU A 72 -3.54 -6.60 -2.43
C GLU A 72 -4.35 -7.14 -3.60
N ALA A 73 -4.20 -8.42 -3.94
CA ALA A 73 -4.98 -9.06 -5.00
C ALA A 73 -6.48 -9.07 -4.70
N GLN A 74 -6.88 -9.47 -3.49
CA GLN A 74 -8.29 -9.48 -3.08
C GLN A 74 -8.92 -8.09 -3.09
N LEU A 75 -8.16 -7.06 -2.72
CA LEU A 75 -8.63 -5.69 -2.76
C LEU A 75 -8.89 -5.23 -4.20
N LEU A 76 -7.97 -5.53 -5.12
CA LEU A 76 -8.12 -5.20 -6.53
C LEU A 76 -9.34 -5.91 -7.16
N ASP A 77 -9.53 -7.19 -6.84
CA ASP A 77 -10.70 -7.95 -7.32
C ASP A 77 -12.01 -7.33 -6.79
N ALA A 78 -12.09 -7.04 -5.48
CA ALA A 78 -13.27 -6.42 -4.88
C ALA A 78 -13.56 -5.02 -5.47
N GLN A 79 -12.52 -4.23 -5.77
CA GLN A 79 -12.67 -2.94 -6.43
C GLN A 79 -13.27 -3.10 -7.84
N ALA A 80 -12.80 -4.09 -8.61
CA ALA A 80 -13.33 -4.38 -9.93
C ALA A 80 -14.82 -4.81 -9.86
N GLU A 81 -15.18 -5.67 -8.90
CA GLU A 81 -16.58 -6.07 -8.66
C GLU A 81 -17.47 -4.87 -8.31
N ILE A 82 -17.03 -3.98 -7.41
CA ILE A 82 -17.78 -2.78 -7.03
C ILE A 82 -18.00 -1.86 -8.24
N ILE A 83 -16.99 -1.69 -9.09
CA ILE A 83 -17.10 -0.88 -10.31
C ILE A 83 -18.16 -1.47 -11.24
N ASN A 84 -18.13 -2.79 -11.47
CA ASN A 84 -19.12 -3.47 -12.31
C ASN A 84 -20.54 -3.33 -11.76
N ILE A 85 -20.73 -3.60 -10.45
CA ILE A 85 -22.04 -3.49 -9.80
C ILE A 85 -22.58 -2.05 -9.89
N LYS A 86 -21.72 -1.04 -9.70
CA LYS A 86 -22.14 0.36 -9.85
C LYS A 86 -22.57 0.70 -11.28
N ALA A 87 -21.83 0.20 -12.28
CA ALA A 87 -22.16 0.39 -13.68
C ALA A 87 -23.50 -0.27 -14.03
N ASP A 88 -23.72 -1.51 -13.59
CA ASP A 88 -24.98 -2.24 -13.79
C ASP A 88 -26.16 -1.52 -13.13
N ARG A 89 -25.97 -1.05 -11.89
CA ARG A 89 -27.00 -0.30 -11.17
C ARG A 89 -27.40 0.97 -11.92
N GLN A 90 -26.44 1.73 -12.42
CA GLN A 90 -26.71 2.94 -13.18
C GLN A 90 -27.41 2.63 -14.51
N ALA A 91 -27.03 1.54 -15.19
CA ALA A 91 -27.71 1.09 -16.40
C ALA A 91 -29.17 0.70 -16.13
N LEU A 92 -29.45 0.00 -15.02
CA LEU A 92 -30.81 -0.37 -14.61
C LEU A 92 -31.65 0.84 -14.18
N GLU A 93 -31.08 1.79 -13.43
CA GLU A 93 -31.76 3.05 -13.08
C GLU A 93 -32.15 3.82 -14.35
N GLN A 94 -31.25 3.90 -15.32
CA GLN A 94 -31.56 4.52 -16.61
C GLN A 94 -32.65 3.74 -17.36
N GLN A 95 -32.60 2.41 -17.40
CA GLN A 95 -33.65 1.58 -18.02
C GLN A 95 -35.03 1.79 -17.39
N SER A 96 -35.08 1.92 -16.07
CA SER A 96 -36.31 2.24 -15.33
C SER A 96 -36.88 3.60 -15.78
N ASN A 97 -36.04 4.63 -15.79
CA ASN A 97 -36.46 5.99 -16.18
C ASN A 97 -36.97 6.06 -17.62
N ASP A 98 -36.27 5.41 -18.55
CA ASP A 98 -36.68 5.35 -19.96
C ASP A 98 -38.00 4.60 -20.15
N THR A 99 -38.19 3.49 -19.42
CA THR A 99 -39.45 2.73 -19.48
C THR A 99 -40.61 3.55 -18.92
N LEU A 100 -40.37 4.30 -17.83
CA LEU A 100 -41.35 5.23 -17.27
C LEU A 100 -41.72 6.32 -18.29
N ALA A 101 -40.74 6.90 -18.96
CA ALA A 101 -40.97 7.90 -20.01
C ALA A 101 -41.79 7.34 -21.17
N LEU A 102 -41.42 6.16 -21.68
CA LEU A 102 -42.15 5.47 -22.76
C LEU A 102 -43.60 5.16 -22.38
N LEU A 103 -43.84 4.74 -21.14
CA LEU A 103 -45.18 4.53 -20.61
C LEU A 103 -45.99 5.83 -20.64
N HIS A 104 -45.42 6.94 -20.19
CA HIS A 104 -46.08 8.25 -20.24
C HIS A 104 -46.40 8.69 -21.68
N THR A 105 -45.48 8.51 -22.62
CA THR A 105 -45.71 8.84 -24.04
C THR A 105 -46.84 7.98 -24.63
N SER A 106 -46.82 6.67 -24.36
CA SER A 106 -47.86 5.73 -24.83
C SER A 106 -49.24 6.02 -24.23
N GLN A 107 -49.30 6.45 -22.96
CA GLN A 107 -50.55 6.87 -22.32
C GLN A 107 -51.13 8.13 -22.98
N LEU A 108 -50.29 9.09 -23.35
CA LEU A 108 -50.70 10.31 -24.05
C LEU A 108 -51.17 10.00 -25.49
N GLU A 109 -50.47 9.14 -26.23
CA GLU A 109 -50.89 8.67 -27.56
C GLU A 109 -52.26 7.98 -27.51
N CYS A 110 -52.47 7.09 -26.54
CA CYS A 110 -53.77 6.43 -26.33
C CYS A 110 -54.90 7.43 -26.01
N GLN A 111 -54.60 8.52 -25.28
CA GLN A 111 -55.58 9.55 -24.99
C GLN A 111 -55.95 10.35 -26.25
N ILE A 112 -54.98 10.66 -27.11
CA ILE A 112 -55.17 11.39 -28.36
C ILE A 112 -55.95 10.54 -29.39
N LEU A 113 -55.64 9.24 -29.50
CA LEU A 113 -56.33 8.30 -30.40
C LEU A 113 -57.77 7.99 -29.95
N LYS A 114 -58.08 8.13 -28.65
CA LYS A 114 -59.47 8.07 -28.16
C LYS A 114 -60.30 9.27 -28.62
N THR A 115 -59.68 10.39 -28.96
CA THR A 115 -60.35 11.62 -29.41
C THR A 115 -60.54 11.68 -30.93
N ASN A 116 -59.65 11.05 -31.72
CA ASN A 116 -59.71 11.04 -33.18
C ASN A 116 -59.69 9.60 -33.71
N SER A 117 -60.80 9.18 -34.32
CA SER A 117 -60.90 7.95 -35.08
C SER A 117 -59.97 8.01 -36.30
N GLU A 118 -58.83 7.30 -36.26
CA GLU A 118 -58.08 6.71 -37.39
C GLU A 118 -56.78 6.03 -36.86
N ILE A 119 -56.64 4.72 -37.07
CA ILE A 119 -55.72 3.84 -36.30
C ILE A 119 -54.46 3.41 -37.10
N GLU A 120 -54.34 3.68 -38.40
CA GLU A 120 -53.30 3.02 -39.24
C GLU A 120 -51.95 3.75 -39.40
N GLY A 121 -51.82 5.02 -39.01
CA GLY A 121 -50.57 5.80 -39.11
C GLY A 121 -49.69 5.83 -37.85
N ALA A 122 -50.22 5.35 -36.71
CA ALA A 122 -49.61 5.53 -35.39
C ALA A 122 -48.34 4.68 -35.18
N ASP A 123 -48.31 3.45 -35.71
CA ASP A 123 -47.20 2.51 -35.48
C ASP A 123 -45.88 2.95 -36.13
N VAL A 124 -45.95 3.57 -37.31
CA VAL A 124 -44.75 4.05 -38.02
C VAL A 124 -44.17 5.30 -37.36
N ILE A 125 -45.04 6.17 -36.84
CA ILE A 125 -44.63 7.37 -36.09
C ILE A 125 -44.03 6.97 -34.74
N ARG A 126 -44.64 6.00 -34.05
CA ARG A 126 -44.14 5.46 -32.78
C ARG A 126 -42.75 4.86 -32.92
N LYS A 127 -42.54 4.00 -33.91
CA LYS A 127 -41.25 3.34 -34.13
C LYS A 127 -40.12 4.33 -34.47
N ARG A 128 -40.43 5.39 -35.23
CA ARG A 128 -39.47 6.45 -35.53
C ARG A 128 -39.10 7.27 -34.28
N LEU A 129 -40.07 7.57 -33.42
CA LEU A 129 -39.83 8.27 -32.17
C LEU A 129 -39.01 7.40 -31.20
N GLU A 130 -39.28 6.10 -31.12
CA GLU A 130 -38.50 5.14 -30.32
C GLU A 130 -37.03 5.09 -30.77
N GLU A 131 -36.76 5.04 -32.07
CA GLU A 131 -35.39 5.04 -32.61
C GLU A 131 -34.66 6.36 -32.34
N GLN A 132 -35.34 7.50 -32.41
CA GLN A 132 -34.75 8.81 -32.10
C GLN A 132 -34.45 8.96 -30.60
N VAL A 133 -35.35 8.51 -29.73
CA VAL A 133 -35.16 8.51 -28.28
C VAL A 133 -34.00 7.59 -27.88
N MET A 134 -33.94 6.37 -28.44
CA MET A 134 -32.83 5.43 -28.24
C MET A 134 -31.48 6.05 -28.62
N LYS A 135 -31.43 6.73 -29.78
CA LYS A 135 -30.19 7.33 -30.26
C LYS A 135 -29.74 8.51 -29.40
N GLN A 136 -30.66 9.41 -29.04
CA GLN A 136 -30.35 10.54 -28.14
C GLN A 136 -29.92 10.05 -26.76
N ARG A 137 -30.55 8.99 -26.25
CA ARG A 137 -30.18 8.38 -24.97
C ARG A 137 -28.76 7.82 -25.00
N GLU A 138 -28.37 7.12 -26.07
CA GLU A 138 -27.03 6.55 -26.17
C GLU A 138 -25.96 7.64 -26.31
N GLU A 139 -26.24 8.70 -27.06
CA GLU A 139 -25.36 9.88 -27.16
C GLU A 139 -25.20 10.59 -25.79
N TYR A 140 -26.29 10.79 -25.05
CA TYR A 140 -26.24 11.39 -23.71
C TYR A 140 -25.52 10.49 -22.70
N LYS A 141 -25.74 9.17 -22.75
CA LYS A 141 -25.10 8.19 -21.88
C LYS A 141 -23.59 8.15 -22.10
N GLN A 142 -23.14 8.16 -23.35
CA GLN A 142 -21.72 8.22 -23.71
C GLN A 142 -21.06 9.50 -23.15
N SER A 143 -21.71 10.65 -23.28
CA SER A 143 -21.20 11.92 -22.72
C SER A 143 -21.10 11.87 -21.20
N LEU A 144 -22.14 11.39 -20.51
CA LEU A 144 -22.19 11.39 -19.04
C LEU A 144 -21.19 10.40 -18.42
N ILE A 145 -20.91 9.28 -19.09
CA ILE A 145 -19.87 8.33 -18.67
C ILE A 145 -18.49 9.01 -18.61
N SER A 146 -18.18 9.84 -19.61
CA SER A 146 -16.91 10.58 -19.65
C SER A 146 -16.80 11.55 -18.47
N ASP A 147 -17.86 12.30 -18.18
CA ASP A 147 -17.88 13.30 -17.10
C ASP A 147 -17.79 12.66 -15.71
N VAL A 148 -18.55 11.57 -15.47
CA VAL A 148 -18.49 10.83 -14.20
C VAL A 148 -17.10 10.22 -13.99
N LYS A 149 -16.50 9.67 -15.05
CA LYS A 149 -15.15 9.12 -14.99
C LYS A 149 -14.11 10.19 -14.69
N ALA A 150 -14.23 11.38 -15.31
CA ALA A 150 -13.35 12.50 -15.03
C ALA A 150 -13.44 12.94 -13.56
N HIS A 151 -14.65 13.07 -13.03
CA HIS A 151 -14.88 13.46 -11.64
C HIS A 151 -14.33 12.44 -10.62
N GLU A 152 -14.54 11.14 -10.83
CA GLU A 152 -13.98 10.11 -9.95
C GLU A 152 -12.44 10.09 -9.99
N LEU A 153 -11.83 10.27 -11.18
CA LEU A 153 -10.38 10.39 -11.32
C LEU A 153 -9.82 11.64 -10.62
N GLU A 154 -10.53 12.76 -10.66
CA GLU A 154 -10.12 13.99 -9.96
C GLU A 154 -10.14 13.79 -8.44
N LYS A 155 -11.18 13.14 -7.92
CA LYS A 155 -11.29 12.81 -6.50
C LYS A 155 -10.20 11.84 -6.03
N GLU A 156 -9.87 10.84 -6.86
CA GLU A 156 -8.78 9.91 -6.57
C GLU A 156 -7.43 10.62 -6.58
N LYS A 157 -7.20 11.52 -7.56
CA LYS A 157 -6.00 12.35 -7.62
C LYS A 157 -5.83 13.20 -6.36
N GLU A 158 -6.89 13.88 -5.90
CA GLU A 158 -6.84 14.67 -4.66
C GLU A 158 -6.50 13.80 -3.44
N LYS A 159 -7.11 12.62 -3.34
CA LYS A 159 -6.82 11.66 -2.27
C LYS A 159 -5.37 11.17 -2.29
N LEU A 160 -4.85 10.84 -3.46
CA LEU A 160 -3.46 10.43 -3.64
C LEU A 160 -2.49 11.57 -3.31
N GLN A 161 -2.80 12.80 -3.73
CA GLN A 161 -2.00 13.99 -3.37
C GLN A 161 -1.96 14.20 -1.85
N ALA A 162 -3.10 14.06 -1.16
CA ALA A 162 -3.15 14.15 0.30
C ALA A 162 -2.32 13.05 0.99
N GLN A 163 -2.38 11.81 0.48
CA GLN A 163 -1.56 10.70 0.99
C GLN A 163 -0.06 10.94 0.76
N ILE A 164 0.34 11.47 -0.40
CA ILE A 164 1.74 11.81 -0.68
C ILE A 164 2.24 12.85 0.32
N ILE A 165 1.47 13.90 0.59
CA ILE A 165 1.84 14.94 1.56
C ILE A 165 2.01 14.33 2.96
N ASN A 166 1.08 13.46 3.38
CA ASN A 166 1.16 12.82 4.69
C ASN A 166 2.41 11.94 4.81
N LEU A 167 2.65 11.06 3.83
CA LEU A 167 3.84 10.20 3.80
C LEU A 167 5.14 11.02 3.75
N GLN A 168 5.17 12.12 3.02
CA GLN A 168 6.33 13.03 3.02
C GLN A 168 6.58 13.62 4.40
N SER A 169 5.52 14.01 5.13
CA SER A 169 5.66 14.54 6.49
C SER A 169 6.14 13.48 7.48
N GLU A 170 5.65 12.25 7.38
CA GLU A 170 6.11 11.12 8.20
C GLU A 170 7.58 10.81 7.94
N VAL A 171 7.98 10.66 6.66
CA VAL A 171 9.38 10.42 6.28
C VAL A 171 10.29 11.55 6.78
N TYR A 172 9.85 12.81 6.66
CA TYR A 172 10.62 13.94 7.14
C TYR A 172 10.75 13.91 8.67
N GLY A 173 9.68 13.57 9.38
CA GLY A 173 9.66 13.37 10.83
C GLY A 173 10.62 12.27 11.27
N SER A 174 10.59 11.11 10.62
CA SER A 174 11.51 10.00 10.90
C SER A 174 12.97 10.37 10.62
N ARG A 175 13.26 11.06 9.51
CA ARG A 175 14.62 11.53 9.21
C ARG A 175 15.12 12.54 10.24
N LEU A 176 14.23 13.40 10.74
CA LEU A 176 14.58 14.37 11.76
C LEU A 176 14.83 13.68 13.10
N ALA A 177 13.97 12.72 13.50
CA ALA A 177 14.14 11.91 14.69
C ALA A 177 15.47 11.13 14.68
N ALA A 178 15.81 10.50 13.55
CA ALA A 178 17.09 9.81 13.37
C ALA A 178 18.28 10.77 13.55
N LYS A 179 18.23 11.98 12.97
CA LYS A 179 19.28 13.00 13.17
C LYS A 179 19.40 13.47 14.62
N TYR A 180 18.29 13.57 15.34
CA TYR A 180 18.32 13.92 16.77
C TYR A 180 18.94 12.80 17.59
N LEU A 181 18.56 11.55 17.32
CA LEU A 181 19.13 10.38 17.96
C LEU A 181 20.65 10.30 17.71
N ASP A 182 21.13 10.52 16.48
CA ASP A 182 22.56 10.54 16.17
C ASP A 182 23.32 11.60 16.99
N LYS A 183 22.74 12.79 17.16
CA LYS A 183 23.35 13.86 17.95
C LYS A 183 23.35 13.55 19.44
N GLU A 184 22.27 12.97 19.94
CA GLU A 184 22.17 12.56 21.34
C GLU A 184 23.17 11.46 21.65
N LEU A 185 23.25 10.43 20.81
CA LEU A 185 24.24 9.35 20.90
C LEU A 185 25.66 9.90 20.85
N ALA A 186 25.99 10.79 19.90
CA ALA A 186 27.31 11.40 19.82
C ALA A 186 27.66 12.21 21.09
N GLY A 187 26.71 12.99 21.61
CA GLY A 187 26.89 13.74 22.86
C GLY A 187 27.11 12.84 24.08
N ARG A 188 26.35 11.73 24.16
CA ARG A 188 26.50 10.73 25.23
C ARG A 188 27.85 10.01 25.14
N ILE A 189 28.27 9.57 23.96
CA ILE A 189 29.60 8.97 23.74
C ILE A 189 30.70 9.94 24.18
N GLN A 190 30.57 11.23 23.83
CA GLN A 190 31.55 12.24 24.24
C GLN A 190 31.57 12.44 25.76
N GLN A 191 30.42 12.44 26.43
CA GLN A 191 30.35 12.49 27.91
C GLN A 191 31.03 11.27 28.53
N ILE A 192 30.80 10.07 28.00
CA ILE A 192 31.45 8.85 28.46
C ILE A 192 32.97 8.97 28.32
N GLN A 193 33.46 9.44 27.17
CA GLN A 193 34.89 9.63 26.94
C GLN A 193 35.52 10.67 27.88
N LEU A 194 34.79 11.74 28.19
CA LEU A 194 35.24 12.78 29.13
C LEU A 194 35.27 12.29 30.57
N LEU A 195 34.22 11.57 31.01
CA LEU A 195 34.14 10.99 32.36
C LEU A 195 35.14 9.84 32.53
N GLY A 196 35.34 9.03 31.49
CA GLY A 196 36.26 7.89 31.46
C GLY A 196 37.74 8.28 31.38
N ARG A 197 38.06 9.54 31.08
CA ARG A 197 39.44 10.00 30.84
C ARG A 197 40.39 9.79 32.04
N ASP A 198 39.88 9.90 33.26
CA ASP A 198 40.66 9.70 34.49
C ASP A 198 40.24 8.43 35.28
N LEU A 199 39.21 7.71 34.82
CA LEU A 199 38.73 6.46 35.42
C LEU A 199 39.47 5.27 34.80
N ARG A 200 40.23 4.52 35.62
CA ARG A 200 40.86 3.25 35.22
C ARG A 200 40.29 2.08 36.02
N GLY A 201 40.18 0.93 35.37
CA GLY A 201 39.76 -0.32 35.99
C GLY A 201 38.25 -0.39 36.26
N PRO A 202 37.81 -1.06 37.35
CA PRO A 202 36.40 -1.49 37.54
C PRO A 202 35.36 -0.35 37.54
N ASN A 203 35.78 0.87 37.91
CA ASN A 203 34.90 2.03 37.93
C ASN A 203 34.56 2.56 36.53
N HIS A 204 35.48 2.38 35.55
CA HIS A 204 35.20 2.71 34.15
C HIS A 204 34.17 1.73 33.57
N GLU A 205 34.33 0.44 33.86
CA GLU A 205 33.40 -0.64 33.45
C GLU A 205 32.01 -0.47 34.07
N ASN A 206 31.91 -0.07 35.34
CA ASN A 206 30.62 0.17 35.98
C ASN A 206 29.88 1.37 35.37
N VAL A 207 30.58 2.48 35.10
CA VAL A 207 29.98 3.65 34.44
C VAL A 207 29.60 3.32 33.00
N TRP A 208 30.45 2.56 32.29
CA TRP A 208 30.17 2.06 30.95
C TRP A 208 28.91 1.19 30.90
N ASN A 209 28.81 0.18 31.75
CA ASN A 209 27.66 -0.74 31.83
C ASN A 209 26.37 -0.01 32.23
N GLN A 210 26.47 1.00 33.11
CA GLN A 210 25.30 1.78 33.52
C GLN A 210 24.79 2.69 32.40
N LEU A 211 25.70 3.26 31.59
CA LEU A 211 25.33 4.02 30.40
C LEU A 211 24.84 3.14 29.25
N GLU A 212 25.40 1.95 29.07
CA GLU A 212 24.93 0.96 28.09
C GLU A 212 23.51 0.46 28.42
N ALA A 213 23.16 0.38 29.72
CA ALA A 213 21.82 0.00 30.17
C ALA A 213 20.77 1.14 30.05
N GLU A 214 21.18 2.39 29.83
CA GLU A 214 20.29 3.54 29.62
C GLU A 214 19.96 3.79 28.13
N ILE A 215 20.59 3.02 27.22
CA ILE A 215 20.39 3.04 25.75
C ILE A 215 19.42 1.92 25.34
#